data_AF-A0A3C2BQC0-F1
#
_entry.id   AF-A0A3C2BQC0-F1
#
_cell.length_a   1.000
_cell.length_b   1.000
_cell.length_c   1.000
_cell.angle_alpha   90.00
_cell.angle_beta   90.00
_cell.angle_gamma   90.00
#
_symmetry.space_group_name_H-M   'P 1'
#
loop_
_entity.id
_entity.type
_entity.pdbx_description
1 polymer ?
#
loop_
_entity_poly.entity_id
_entity_poly.type
_entity_poly.pdbx_seq_one_letter_code
_entity_poly.pdbx_strand_id
1 'polypeptide(L)'
;MADLGFLPVVKKLMDMTPSQGQRLLFSATLDNGVDKIVQRYLSNPLTHAVDESQAAVTTMEHHVLVVNDQTVKKQLIFELASGAGRRVLFMRTKHHARKLAKTLTDAGIPAVDLHGNLSQNARDRNLAEFSSGDVRVLVATDVAARGVHVDDVELVIHVDPPTEHKAYLHRSGR
;
A
#
# COMPACT_ATOMS: atom_id res chain seq x y z
N MET A 1 3.47 -6.09 9.94
CA MET A 1 3.28 -5.98 11.41
C MET A 1 4.51 -5.40 12.10
N ALA A 2 5.71 -5.86 11.73
CA ALA A 2 6.96 -5.34 12.27
C ALA A 2 7.15 -3.84 12.00
N ASP A 3 7.12 -3.46 10.72
CA ASP A 3 7.31 -2.08 10.23
C ASP A 3 6.24 -1.08 10.70
N LEU A 4 5.10 -1.56 11.19
CA LEU A 4 3.97 -0.72 11.60
C LEU A 4 3.96 -0.42 13.11
N GLY A 5 5.04 -0.78 13.82
CA GLY A 5 5.16 -0.55 15.26
C GLY A 5 4.32 -1.49 16.14
N PHE A 6 3.71 -2.53 15.56
CA PHE A 6 2.88 -3.47 16.31
C PHE A 6 3.67 -4.55 17.07
N LEU A 7 4.99 -4.65 16.90
CA LEU A 7 5.82 -5.67 17.57
C LEU A 7 5.61 -5.76 19.08
N PRO A 8 5.56 -4.65 19.85
CA PRO A 8 5.35 -4.74 21.29
C PRO A 8 4.01 -5.41 21.63
N VAL A 9 2.95 -5.10 20.89
CA VAL A 9 1.62 -5.67 21.09
C VAL A 9 1.58 -7.14 20.70
N VAL A 10 2.17 -7.49 19.54
CA VAL A 10 2.27 -8.89 19.09
C VAL A 10 3.02 -9.74 20.11
N LYS A 11 4.14 -9.26 20.64
CA LYS A 11 4.91 -9.96 21.69
C LYS A 11 4.06 -10.20 22.94
N LYS A 12 3.36 -9.16 23.42
CA LYS A 12 2.48 -9.27 24.58
C LYS A 12 1.39 -10.32 24.37
N LEU A 13 0.77 -10.36 23.19
CA LEU A 13 -0.25 -11.37 22.87
C LEU A 13 0.34 -12.78 22.80
N MET A 14 1.50 -12.93 22.15
CA MET A 14 2.18 -14.23 22.03
C MET A 14 2.65 -14.78 23.39
N ASP A 15 3.09 -13.91 24.31
CA ASP A 15 3.46 -14.28 25.68
C ASP A 15 2.27 -14.79 26.50
N MET A 16 1.04 -14.47 26.11
CA MET A 16 -0.19 -14.97 26.74
C MET A 16 -0.67 -16.31 26.17
N THR A 17 -0.03 -16.82 25.12
CA THR A 17 -0.36 -18.13 24.53
C THR A 17 0.45 -19.25 25.19
N PRO A 18 -0.04 -20.51 25.19
CA PRO A 18 0.75 -21.64 25.66
C PRO A 18 2.14 -21.69 25.02
N SER A 19 3.16 -21.98 25.84
CA SER A 19 4.55 -22.09 25.38
C SER A 19 4.79 -23.30 24.48
N GLN A 20 3.96 -24.33 24.62
CA GLN A 20 3.97 -25.53 23.79
C GLN A 20 2.74 -25.52 22.89
N GLY A 21 2.99 -25.41 21.58
CA GLY A 21 1.96 -25.41 20.55
C GLY A 21 2.57 -25.23 19.17
N GLN A 22 1.88 -25.71 18.14
CA GLN A 22 2.29 -25.44 16.76
C GLN A 22 2.08 -23.95 16.45
N ARG A 23 3.13 -23.28 16.00
CA ARG A 23 3.10 -21.87 15.60
C ARG A 23 3.50 -21.77 14.13
N LEU A 24 2.68 -21.11 13.34
CA LEU A 24 2.92 -20.81 11.94
C LEU A 24 3.13 -19.31 11.81
N LEU A 25 4.24 -18.91 11.20
CA LEU A 25 4.53 -17.51 10.90
C LEU A 25 4.61 -17.35 9.39
N PHE A 26 3.80 -16.45 8.86
CA PHE A 26 3.81 -16.07 7.46
C PHE A 26 4.32 -14.64 7.35
N SER A 27 5.34 -14.42 6.53
CA SER A 27 5.84 -13.09 6.25
C SER A 27 6.26 -13.00 4.80
N ALA A 28 5.94 -11.88 4.16
CA ALA A 28 6.46 -11.55 2.85
C ALA A 28 7.94 -11.17 2.89
N THR A 29 8.47 -10.78 4.06
CA THR A 29 9.89 -10.46 4.25
C THR A 29 10.40 -10.90 5.61
N LEU A 30 11.67 -11.28 5.67
CA LEU A 30 12.39 -11.50 6.91
C LEU A 30 13.21 -10.24 7.20
N ASP A 31 12.60 -9.32 7.93
CA ASP A 31 13.31 -8.15 8.47
C ASP A 31 13.74 -8.41 9.92
N ASN A 32 14.64 -7.55 10.42
CA ASN A 32 15.17 -7.62 11.79
C ASN A 32 14.08 -7.66 12.88
N GLY A 33 12.87 -7.16 12.60
CA GLY A 33 11.74 -7.18 13.51
C GLY A 33 11.05 -8.55 13.56
N VAL A 34 10.85 -9.16 12.40
CA VAL A 34 10.29 -10.51 12.24
C VAL A 34 11.24 -11.57 12.78
N ASP A 35 12.55 -11.43 12.56
CA ASP A 35 13.56 -12.37 13.08
C ASP A 35 13.50 -12.50 14.60
N LYS A 36 13.25 -11.39 15.30
CA LYS A 36 13.06 -11.40 16.77
C LYS A 36 11.82 -12.16 17.20
N ILE A 37 10.79 -12.22 16.37
CA ILE A 37 9.58 -13.02 16.65
C ILE A 37 9.88 -14.50 16.40
N VAL A 38 10.52 -14.82 15.27
CA VAL A 38 10.92 -16.18 14.91
C VAL A 38 11.78 -16.78 16.03
N GLN A 39 12.86 -16.11 16.43
CA GLN A 39 13.79 -16.62 17.44
C GLN A 39 13.15 -16.81 18.82
N ARG A 40 12.22 -15.94 19.20
CA ARG A 40 11.60 -15.98 20.54
C ARG A 40 10.45 -16.96 20.63
N TYR A 41 9.67 -17.10 19.55
CA TYR A 41 8.38 -17.78 19.61
C TYR A 41 8.30 -19.06 18.78
N LEU A 42 9.24 -19.34 17.88
CA LEU A 42 9.26 -20.60 17.13
C LEU A 42 10.34 -21.53 17.66
N SER A 43 9.99 -22.80 17.85
CA SER A 43 10.92 -23.85 18.28
C SER A 43 11.25 -24.74 17.09
N ASN A 44 12.52 -24.75 16.66
CA ASN A 44 13.01 -25.50 15.49
C ASN A 44 12.12 -25.34 14.23
N PRO A 45 11.92 -24.10 13.74
CA PRO A 45 11.03 -23.87 12.60
C PRO A 45 11.60 -24.46 11.31
N LEU A 46 10.74 -25.10 10.52
CA LEU A 46 11.03 -25.38 9.12
C LEU A 46 10.71 -24.13 8.29
N THR A 47 11.72 -23.55 7.65
CA THR A 47 11.53 -22.42 6.74
C THR A 47 11.16 -22.94 5.36
N HIS A 48 10.01 -22.50 4.85
CA HIS A 48 9.67 -22.63 3.44
C HIS A 48 9.62 -21.24 2.83
N ALA A 49 10.56 -20.97 1.93
CA ALA A 49 10.56 -19.78 1.09
C ALA A 49 10.17 -20.21 -0.32
N VAL A 50 9.17 -19.54 -0.88
CA VAL A 50 9.01 -19.51 -2.33
C VAL A 50 10.03 -18.49 -2.79
N ASP A 51 10.89 -18.84 -3.75
CA ASP A 51 11.72 -17.83 -4.41
C ASP A 51 10.80 -16.68 -4.80
N GLU A 52 11.13 -15.46 -4.39
CA GLU A 52 10.51 -14.30 -4.98
C GLU A 52 10.63 -14.55 -6.47
N SER A 53 9.50 -14.69 -7.17
CA SER A 53 9.51 -14.39 -8.56
C SER A 53 10.21 -13.05 -8.60
N GLN A 54 11.43 -13.01 -9.15
CA GLN A 54 12.00 -11.80 -9.69
C GLN A 54 11.10 -11.38 -10.86
N ALA A 55 9.82 -11.14 -10.57
CA ALA A 55 9.05 -10.11 -11.18
C ALA A 55 9.64 -8.80 -10.65
N ALA A 56 10.92 -8.56 -10.98
CA ALA A 56 11.18 -7.33 -11.68
C ALA A 56 10.15 -7.37 -12.80
N VAL A 57 9.04 -6.65 -12.62
CA VAL A 57 8.05 -6.46 -13.65
C VAL A 57 8.81 -5.71 -14.73
N THR A 58 9.53 -6.43 -15.60
CA THR A 58 10.35 -5.86 -16.67
C THR A 58 9.47 -5.16 -17.70
N THR A 59 8.16 -5.32 -17.58
CA THR A 59 7.13 -4.67 -18.38
C THR A 59 6.71 -3.30 -17.85
N MET A 60 7.21 -2.84 -16.69
CA MET A 60 6.83 -1.54 -16.13
C MET A 60 7.87 -0.47 -16.44
N GLU A 61 7.42 0.64 -17.03
CA GLU A 61 8.25 1.82 -17.24
C GLU A 61 8.18 2.74 -16.02
N HIS A 62 9.33 3.13 -15.51
CA HIS A 62 9.44 3.98 -14.34
C HIS A 62 9.98 5.36 -14.73
N HIS A 63 9.21 6.41 -14.43
CA HIS A 63 9.60 7.80 -14.68
C HIS A 63 9.74 8.57 -13.36
N VAL A 64 10.72 9.47 -13.31
CA VAL A 64 10.90 10.41 -12.21
C VAL A 64 10.72 11.82 -12.75
N LEU A 65 9.73 12.52 -12.22
CA LEU A 65 9.42 13.90 -12.59
C LEU A 65 9.85 14.81 -11.43
N VAL A 66 10.92 15.58 -11.65
CA VAL A 66 11.43 16.54 -10.67
C VAL A 66 10.80 17.90 -10.94
N VAL A 67 10.08 18.42 -9.94
CA VAL A 67 9.38 19.72 -10.03
C VAL A 67 9.79 20.58 -8.85
N ASN A 68 10.17 21.83 -9.14
CA ASN A 68 10.66 22.77 -8.12
C ASN A 68 9.55 23.67 -7.56
N ASP A 69 8.36 23.64 -8.15
CA ASP A 69 7.22 24.48 -7.78
C ASP A 69 6.00 23.65 -7.36
N GLN A 70 5.33 24.07 -6.28
CA GLN A 70 4.17 23.36 -5.74
C GLN A 70 2.92 23.48 -6.61
N THR A 71 2.77 24.59 -7.34
CA THR A 71 1.65 24.79 -8.28
C THR A 71 1.83 23.86 -9.48
N VAL A 72 3.05 23.80 -10.03
CA VAL A 72 3.42 22.87 -11.10
C VAL A 72 3.23 21.41 -10.65
N LYS A 73 3.65 21.06 -9.42
CA LYS A 73 3.40 19.71 -8.87
C LYS A 73 1.92 19.36 -8.86
N LYS A 74 1.05 20.29 -8.43
CA LYS A 74 -0.40 20.07 -8.44
C LYS A 74 -0.92 19.87 -9.86
N GLN A 75 -0.59 20.77 -10.79
CA GLN A 75 -1.02 20.65 -12.18
C GLN A 75 -0.60 19.31 -12.80
N LEU A 76 0.63 18.88 -12.55
CA LEU A 76 1.13 17.59 -12.99
C LEU A 76 0.34 16.41 -12.39
N ILE A 77 0.01 16.45 -11.10
CA ILE A 77 -0.82 15.41 -10.47
C ILE A 77 -2.20 15.34 -11.13
N PHE A 78 -2.81 16.50 -11.44
CA PHE A 78 -4.10 16.55 -12.10
C PHE A 78 -4.03 15.96 -13.52
N GLU A 79 -3.02 16.33 -14.30
CA GLU A 79 -2.80 15.80 -15.65
C GLU A 79 -2.59 14.28 -15.63
N LEU A 80 -1.76 13.81 -14.71
CA LEU A 80 -1.54 12.38 -14.54
C LEU A 80 -2.75 11.65 -13.93
N ALA A 81 -3.71 12.34 -13.33
CA ALA A 81 -4.93 11.72 -12.81
C ALA A 81 -6.11 11.72 -13.80
N SER A 82 -6.09 12.56 -14.84
CA SER A 82 -7.27 12.88 -15.66
C SER A 82 -7.58 11.90 -16.80
N GLY A 83 -6.64 11.04 -17.17
CA GLY A 83 -6.78 10.15 -18.32
C GLY A 83 -7.66 8.92 -18.07
N ALA A 84 -7.67 8.00 -19.03
CA ALA A 84 -8.79 7.09 -19.22
C ALA A 84 -8.71 5.80 -18.37
N GLY A 85 -7.53 5.22 -18.17
CA GLY A 85 -7.36 3.98 -17.42
C GLY A 85 -7.43 4.15 -15.91
N ARG A 86 -7.41 3.04 -15.17
CA ARG A 86 -7.38 3.02 -13.70
C ARG A 86 -6.04 3.52 -13.17
N ARG A 87 -6.08 4.35 -12.14
CA ARG A 87 -4.88 5.00 -11.58
C ARG A 87 -4.85 4.89 -10.07
N VAL A 88 -3.67 4.62 -9.54
CA VAL A 88 -3.45 4.56 -8.08
C VAL A 88 -2.46 5.63 -7.67
N LEU A 89 -2.90 6.55 -6.81
CA LEU A 89 -2.10 7.66 -6.31
C LEU A 89 -1.72 7.38 -4.85
N PHE A 90 -0.45 7.17 -4.60
CA PHE A 90 0.07 6.94 -3.25
C PHE A 90 0.47 8.24 -2.55
N MET A 91 -0.10 8.45 -1.37
CA MET A 91 0.21 9.57 -0.48
C MET A 91 0.68 9.09 0.88
N ARG A 92 1.45 9.93 1.57
CA ARG A 92 1.98 9.58 2.90
C ARG A 92 0.91 9.60 3.99
N THR A 93 -0.02 10.55 3.94
CA THR A 93 -0.97 10.78 5.05
C THR A 93 -2.42 10.63 4.60
N LYS A 94 -3.24 10.08 5.51
CA LYS A 94 -4.69 9.92 5.31
C LYS A 94 -5.41 11.23 5.02
N HIS A 95 -4.99 12.32 5.67
CA HIS A 95 -5.61 13.63 5.50
C HIS A 95 -5.37 14.19 4.10
N HIS A 96 -4.15 14.02 3.56
CA HIS A 96 -3.85 14.44 2.20
C HIS A 96 -4.53 13.53 1.17
N ALA A 97 -4.59 12.21 1.41
CA ALA A 97 -5.30 11.28 0.52
C ALA A 97 -6.77 11.68 0.35
N ARG A 98 -7.48 11.89 1.46
CA ARG A 98 -8.89 12.33 1.46
C ARG A 98 -9.06 13.69 0.78
N LYS A 99 -8.17 14.65 1.06
CA LYS A 99 -8.21 15.98 0.46
C LYS A 99 -8.01 15.93 -1.05
N LEU A 100 -7.03 15.16 -1.52
CA LEU A 100 -6.72 15.04 -2.94
C LEU A 100 -7.85 14.34 -3.69
N ALA A 101 -8.39 13.23 -3.17
CA ALA A 101 -9.56 12.56 -3.78
C ALA A 101 -10.74 13.52 -3.94
N LYS A 102 -11.06 14.30 -2.90
CA LYS A 102 -12.11 15.32 -2.97
C LYS A 102 -11.79 16.38 -4.05
N THR A 103 -10.57 16.90 -4.06
CA THR A 103 -10.14 17.93 -5.01
C THR A 103 -10.17 17.45 -6.47
N LEU A 104 -9.84 16.18 -6.74
CA LEU A 104 -9.96 15.56 -8.06
C LEU A 104 -11.43 15.43 -8.48
N THR A 105 -12.28 14.92 -7.58
CA THR A 105 -13.71 14.77 -7.83
C THR A 105 -14.40 16.12 -8.06
N ASP A 106 -14.07 17.14 -7.27
CA ASP A 106 -14.57 18.51 -7.42
C ASP A 106 -14.14 19.12 -8.80
N ALA A 107 -13.10 18.58 -9.43
CA ALA A 107 -12.64 18.97 -10.77
C ALA A 107 -13.10 18.03 -11.90
N GLY A 108 -14.05 17.13 -11.62
CA GLY A 108 -14.61 16.22 -12.62
C GLY A 108 -13.78 14.97 -12.92
N ILE A 109 -12.79 14.65 -12.07
CA ILE A 109 -12.01 13.40 -12.14
C ILE A 109 -12.55 12.47 -11.04
N PRO A 110 -13.35 11.43 -11.37
CA PRO A 110 -13.90 10.52 -10.36
C PRO A 110 -12.77 9.87 -9.56
N ALA A 111 -12.73 10.17 -8.26
CA ALA A 111 -11.69 9.70 -7.35
C ALA A 111 -12.25 9.34 -5.97
N VAL A 112 -11.67 8.31 -5.36
CA VAL A 112 -11.97 7.87 -3.98
C VAL A 112 -10.69 7.72 -3.18
N ASP A 113 -10.78 7.89 -1.87
CA ASP A 113 -9.67 7.68 -0.95
C ASP A 113 -9.68 6.28 -0.33
N LEU A 114 -8.50 5.77 0.02
CA LEU A 114 -8.33 4.52 0.75
C LEU A 114 -7.26 4.70 1.83
N HIS A 115 -7.71 4.81 3.08
CA HIS A 115 -6.83 5.05 4.23
C HIS A 115 -7.34 4.38 5.51
N GLY A 116 -6.47 4.19 6.50
CA GLY A 116 -6.79 3.45 7.74
C GLY A 116 -7.87 4.06 8.66
N ASN A 117 -8.31 5.30 8.41
CA ASN A 117 -9.41 5.93 9.15
C ASN A 117 -10.80 5.73 8.52
N LEU A 118 -10.91 5.03 7.38
CA LEU A 118 -12.21 4.73 6.80
C LEU A 118 -12.93 3.69 7.65
N SER A 119 -14.25 3.82 7.77
CA SER A 119 -15.06 2.71 8.26
C SER A 119 -14.99 1.55 7.25
N GLN A 120 -15.22 0.33 7.71
CA GLN A 120 -15.21 -0.85 6.83
C GLN A 120 -16.20 -0.67 5.67
N ASN A 121 -17.41 -0.19 5.94
CA ASN A 121 -18.41 0.08 4.90
C ASN A 121 -17.94 1.10 3.87
N ALA A 122 -17.29 2.19 4.30
CA ALA A 122 -16.75 3.18 3.38
C ALA A 122 -15.59 2.62 2.55
N ARG A 123 -14.73 1.82 3.19
CA ARG A 123 -13.63 1.11 2.52
C ARG A 123 -14.15 0.19 1.42
N ASP A 124 -15.12 -0.66 1.74
CA ASP A 124 -15.64 -1.65 0.80
C ASP A 124 -16.41 -1.00 -0.34
N ARG A 125 -17.17 0.07 -0.06
CA ARG A 125 -17.81 0.88 -1.11
C ARG A 125 -16.80 1.53 -2.05
N ASN A 126 -15.79 2.23 -1.51
CA ASN A 126 -14.77 2.90 -2.33
C ASN A 126 -13.99 1.88 -3.19
N LEU A 127 -13.70 0.70 -2.65
CA LEU A 127 -13.06 -0.38 -3.42
C LEU A 127 -13.97 -0.93 -4.50
N ALA A 128 -15.27 -1.09 -4.23
CA ALA A 128 -16.23 -1.54 -5.23
C ALA A 128 -16.35 -0.53 -6.38
N GLU A 129 -16.50 0.77 -6.08
CA GLU A 129 -16.57 1.85 -7.08
C GLU A 129 -15.31 1.92 -7.95
N PHE A 130 -14.12 1.68 -7.36
CA PHE A 130 -12.88 1.65 -8.13
C PHE A 130 -12.73 0.36 -8.96
N SER A 131 -13.18 -0.78 -8.43
CA SER A 131 -13.07 -2.07 -9.11
C SER A 131 -14.07 -2.21 -10.26
N SER A 132 -15.26 -1.62 -10.14
CA SER A 132 -16.27 -1.56 -11.20
C SER A 132 -15.88 -0.62 -12.35
N GLY A 133 -14.97 0.33 -12.08
CA GLY A 133 -14.59 1.40 -13.01
C GLY A 133 -15.47 2.65 -12.93
N ASP A 134 -16.46 2.69 -12.03
CA ASP A 134 -17.27 3.90 -11.76
C ASP A 134 -16.37 5.07 -11.31
N VAL A 135 -15.31 4.71 -10.59
CA VAL A 135 -14.23 5.61 -10.19
C VAL A 135 -12.94 5.16 -10.84
N ARG A 136 -12.18 6.10 -11.42
CA ARG A 136 -10.95 5.81 -12.15
C ARG A 136 -9.69 6.02 -11.32
N VAL A 137 -9.79 6.77 -10.23
CA VAL A 137 -8.63 7.14 -9.41
C VAL A 137 -8.81 6.69 -7.95
N LEU A 138 -7.87 5.88 -7.48
CA LEU A 138 -7.77 5.48 -6.07
C LEU A 138 -6.61 6.24 -5.40
N VAL A 139 -6.92 7.10 -4.43
CA VAL A 139 -5.91 7.82 -3.65
C VAL A 139 -5.66 7.11 -2.33
N ALA A 140 -4.52 6.44 -2.18
CA ALA A 140 -4.28 5.52 -1.07
C ALA A 140 -3.06 5.87 -0.21
N THR A 141 -3.08 5.43 1.05
CA THR A 141 -1.86 5.32 1.86
C THR A 141 -1.31 3.89 1.83
N ASP A 142 -0.01 3.74 2.10
CA ASP A 142 0.68 2.44 2.10
C ASP A 142 -0.04 1.38 2.94
N VAL A 143 -0.51 1.76 4.12
CA VAL A 143 -1.14 0.82 5.06
C VAL A 143 -2.45 0.30 4.51
N ALA A 144 -3.23 1.16 3.86
CA ALA A 144 -4.59 0.80 3.46
C ALA A 144 -4.65 0.07 2.12
N ALA A 145 -3.65 0.27 1.25
CA ALA A 145 -3.53 -0.44 -0.02
C ALA A 145 -2.90 -1.84 0.10
N ARG A 146 -2.31 -2.20 1.24
CA ARG A 146 -1.78 -3.55 1.45
C ARG A 146 -2.91 -4.57 1.48
N GLY A 147 -2.80 -5.61 0.66
CA GLY A 147 -3.82 -6.67 0.53
C GLY A 147 -5.05 -6.28 -0.29
N VAL A 148 -5.03 -5.14 -0.98
CA VAL A 148 -6.02 -4.85 -2.02
C VAL A 148 -5.52 -5.39 -3.34
N HIS A 149 -6.26 -6.32 -3.92
CA HIS A 149 -6.07 -6.76 -5.30
C HIS A 149 -6.86 -5.78 -6.19
N VAL A 150 -6.15 -5.06 -7.06
CA VAL A 150 -6.78 -4.24 -8.09
C VAL A 150 -6.11 -4.62 -9.39
N ASP A 151 -6.90 -5.11 -10.34
CA ASP A 151 -6.43 -5.47 -11.66
C ASP A 151 -6.40 -4.26 -12.60
N ASP A 152 -5.67 -4.39 -13.72
CA ASP A 152 -5.55 -3.42 -14.81
C ASP A 152 -5.36 -1.96 -14.37
N VAL A 153 -4.40 -1.72 -13.46
CA VAL A 153 -3.93 -0.37 -13.16
C VAL A 153 -3.04 0.09 -14.31
N GLU A 154 -3.46 1.13 -15.02
CA GLU A 154 -2.70 1.73 -16.13
C GLU A 154 -1.52 2.55 -15.61
N LEU A 155 -1.71 3.26 -14.49
CA LEU A 155 -0.72 4.17 -13.95
C LEU A 155 -0.70 4.21 -12.43
N VAL A 156 0.48 3.94 -11.86
CA VAL A 156 0.77 4.15 -10.44
C VAL A 156 1.55 5.45 -10.28
N ILE A 157 1.07 6.34 -9.39
CA ILE A 157 1.69 7.64 -9.12
C ILE A 157 2.10 7.70 -7.67
N HIS A 158 3.41 7.85 -7.42
CA HIS A 158 3.93 8.13 -6.08
C HIS A 158 3.91 9.64 -5.81
N VAL A 159 2.74 10.20 -5.47
CA VAL A 159 2.58 11.64 -5.17
C VAL A 159 3.52 12.09 -4.06
N ASP A 160 3.60 11.27 -3.01
CA ASP A 160 4.66 11.33 -2.02
C ASP A 160 5.59 10.13 -2.21
N PRO A 161 6.88 10.32 -2.50
CA PRO A 161 7.82 9.21 -2.67
C PRO A 161 7.86 8.32 -1.41
N PRO A 162 7.99 6.99 -1.58
CA PRO A 162 8.18 6.07 -0.46
C PRO A 162 9.52 6.36 0.22
N THR A 163 9.59 6.12 1.52
CA THR A 163 10.83 6.29 2.31
C THR A 163 11.78 5.11 2.19
N GLU A 164 11.30 3.96 1.72
CA GLU A 164 12.04 2.70 1.69
C GLU A 164 11.82 1.96 0.37
N HIS A 165 12.84 1.24 -0.10
CA HIS A 165 12.83 0.50 -1.37
C HIS A 165 11.69 -0.53 -1.45
N LYS A 166 11.41 -1.25 -0.36
CA LYS A 166 10.34 -2.25 -0.32
C LYS A 166 8.95 -1.64 -0.53
N ALA A 167 8.72 -0.45 0.03
CA ALA A 167 7.46 0.27 -0.18
C ALA A 167 7.32 0.72 -1.64
N TYR A 168 8.41 1.07 -2.31
CA TYR A 168 8.39 1.35 -3.75
C TYR A 168 7.92 0.14 -4.55
N LEU A 169 8.54 -1.03 -4.35
CA LEU A 169 8.16 -2.26 -5.06
C LEU A 169 6.69 -2.64 -4.83
N HIS A 170 6.22 -2.57 -3.58
CA HIS A 170 4.84 -2.89 -3.24
C HIS A 170 3.81 -1.94 -3.86
N ARG A 171 4.17 -0.66 -4.02
CA ARG A 171 3.30 0.33 -4.65
C ARG A 171 3.28 0.16 -6.16
N SER A 172 4.46 -0.02 -6.77
CA SER A 172 4.60 -0.13 -8.22
C SER A 172 4.08 -1.46 -8.77
N GLY A 173 4.13 -2.55 -8.01
CA GLY A 173 3.53 -3.83 -8.42
C GLY A 173 2.00 -3.87 -8.33
N ARG A 174 1.33 -2.77 -8.69
CA ARG A 174 -0.14 -2.64 -8.73
C ARG A 174 -0.61 -2.65 -10.16
#